data_AF-A0A9N9G9A5-F1
#
_entry.id   AF-A0A9N9G9A5-F1
#
_cell.length_a   1.000
_cell.length_b   1.000
_cell.length_c   1.000
_cell.angle_alpha   90.00
_cell.angle_beta   90.00
_cell.angle_gamma   90.00
#
_symmetry.space_group_name_H-M   'P 1'
#
loop_
_entity.id
_entity.type
_entity.pdbx_description
1 polymer ?
#
loop_
_entity_poly.entity_id
_entity_poly.type
_entity_poly.pdbx_seq_one_letter_code
_entity_poly.pdbx_strand_id
1 'polypeptide(L)'
;MSYVTKVILVTGGNKGIGYAIVRNLALSYVKSSSQPLTILLTARNPTLGQSSIDKLREELKPNNVLIDDGGNVDLKFLRLDITDEQSIKDVKDVIEKDYEGLDVLINNAAIAFKGDAFDINVVRTTFATNFYGTLNVINHLYPLIRKNGRIVNVSSLAGELHIVSKALGQEFSNENLDMDGLIELMKRFENAVEKGTYKQEGWPRQAYGTSKLGVTTMTRILAHRADKEGNGIKVFACHPGWVKTDLAGERAPLTPGMYSHYCAKIPVLLALDEDIVVQNPNGSYFKDK
;
A
#
# COMPACT_ATOMS: atom_id res chain seq x y z
N MET A 1 -12.90 30.61 6.04
CA MET A 1 -11.57 29.97 6.09
C MET A 1 -11.50 29.06 4.87
N SER A 2 -10.54 29.27 3.96
CA SER A 2 -10.30 28.32 2.87
C SER A 2 -9.78 27.03 3.50
N TYR A 3 -10.54 25.95 3.40
CA TYR A 3 -10.09 24.65 3.87
C TYR A 3 -8.87 24.22 3.05
N VAL A 4 -7.80 23.75 3.70
CA VAL A 4 -6.65 23.12 3.02
C VAL A 4 -7.15 21.83 2.37
N THR A 5 -6.87 21.59 1.08
CA THR A 5 -7.30 20.37 0.39
C THR A 5 -6.59 19.15 0.97
N LYS A 6 -7.35 18.11 1.32
CA LYS A 6 -6.76 16.80 1.69
C LYS A 6 -6.21 16.12 0.45
N VAL A 7 -5.07 15.44 0.57
CA VAL A 7 -4.40 14.77 -0.56
C VAL A 7 -4.09 13.32 -0.18
N ILE A 8 -4.61 12.39 -1.00
CA ILE A 8 -4.41 10.95 -0.83
C ILE A 8 -3.75 10.39 -2.09
N LEU A 9 -2.61 9.71 -1.93
CA LEU A 9 -1.95 9.00 -3.03
C LEU A 9 -2.18 7.49 -2.91
N VAL A 10 -2.56 6.84 -4.02
CA VAL A 10 -2.71 5.38 -4.11
C VAL A 10 -1.77 4.82 -5.17
N THR A 11 -0.83 3.96 -4.75
CA THR A 11 0.08 3.29 -5.69
C THR A 11 -0.61 2.11 -6.38
N GLY A 12 -0.38 1.95 -7.69
CA GLY A 12 -0.95 0.84 -8.47
C GLY A 12 -2.48 0.90 -8.55
N GLY A 13 -3.03 2.09 -8.76
CA GLY A 13 -4.47 2.37 -8.73
C GLY A 13 -5.22 2.08 -10.04
N ASN A 14 -4.53 1.72 -11.14
CA ASN A 14 -5.20 1.57 -12.45
C ASN A 14 -6.09 0.32 -12.60
N LYS A 15 -5.93 -0.67 -11.71
CA LYS A 15 -6.74 -1.89 -11.72
C LYS A 15 -6.75 -2.51 -10.33
N GLY A 16 -7.43 -3.65 -10.20
CA GLY A 16 -7.29 -4.44 -8.99
C GLY A 16 -7.90 -3.76 -7.76
N ILE A 17 -7.28 -4.07 -6.62
CA ILE A 17 -7.62 -3.50 -5.32
C ILE A 17 -7.36 -2.00 -5.30
N GLY A 18 -6.29 -1.51 -5.93
CA GLY A 18 -5.97 -0.08 -6.01
C GLY A 18 -7.08 0.75 -6.68
N TYR A 19 -7.63 0.26 -7.79
CA TYR A 19 -8.77 0.88 -8.46
C TYR A 19 -10.00 0.95 -7.55
N ALA A 20 -10.29 -0.16 -6.86
CA ALA A 20 -11.38 -0.22 -5.90
C ALA A 20 -11.15 0.74 -4.72
N ILE A 21 -9.92 0.90 -4.23
CA ILE A 21 -9.56 1.86 -3.18
C ILE A 21 -9.89 3.28 -3.65
N VAL A 22 -9.39 3.71 -4.82
CA VAL A 22 -9.67 5.06 -5.35
C VAL A 22 -11.17 5.30 -5.49
N ARG A 23 -11.91 4.34 -6.07
CA ARG A 23 -13.36 4.44 -6.22
C ARG A 23 -14.07 4.61 -4.87
N ASN A 24 -13.73 3.79 -3.88
CA ASN A 24 -14.42 3.82 -2.59
C ASN A 24 -13.98 5.00 -1.70
N LEU A 25 -12.75 5.50 -1.83
CA LEU A 25 -12.33 6.77 -1.22
C LEU A 25 -13.26 7.90 -1.70
N ALA A 26 -13.45 8.05 -3.01
CA ALA A 26 -14.33 9.08 -3.56
C ALA A 26 -15.78 8.96 -3.07
N LEU A 27 -16.34 7.74 -3.06
CA LEU A 27 -17.71 7.49 -2.61
C LEU A 27 -17.94 7.67 -1.11
N SER A 28 -16.91 7.40 -0.29
CA SER A 28 -17.03 7.42 1.18
C SER A 28 -16.77 8.81 1.75
N TYR A 29 -15.87 9.58 1.11
CA TYR A 29 -15.42 10.87 1.63
C TYR A 29 -16.51 11.95 1.64
N VAL A 30 -17.32 12.03 0.58
CA VAL A 30 -18.42 13.02 0.49
C VAL A 30 -19.47 12.87 1.58
N LYS A 31 -19.59 11.68 2.17
CA LYS A 31 -20.54 11.40 3.25
C LYS A 31 -20.01 11.86 4.61
N SER A 32 -18.69 12.00 4.74
CA SER A 32 -18.02 12.27 6.02
C SER A 32 -17.41 13.66 6.12
N SER A 33 -17.27 14.40 5.01
CA SER A 33 -16.60 15.70 5.02
C SER A 33 -17.03 16.64 3.89
N SER A 34 -17.10 17.94 4.19
CA SER A 34 -17.27 19.01 3.19
C SER A 34 -15.94 19.61 2.71
N GLN A 35 -14.81 19.30 3.35
CA GLN A 35 -13.47 19.76 2.96
C GLN A 35 -13.07 19.15 1.60
N PRO A 36 -12.43 19.87 0.66
CA PRO A 36 -11.98 19.29 -0.60
C PRO A 36 -10.98 18.15 -0.42
N LEU A 37 -11.06 17.13 -1.29
CA LEU A 37 -10.12 16.01 -1.37
C LEU A 37 -9.57 15.89 -2.79
N THR A 38 -8.26 15.75 -2.93
CA THR A 38 -7.63 15.27 -4.16
C THR A 38 -7.14 13.83 -3.95
N ILE A 39 -7.56 12.94 -4.83
CA ILE A 39 -7.02 11.57 -4.90
C ILE A 39 -6.09 11.47 -6.11
N LEU A 40 -4.83 11.17 -5.83
CA LEU A 40 -3.79 10.90 -6.81
C LEU A 40 -3.76 9.39 -7.09
N LEU A 41 -4.45 8.99 -8.17
CA LEU A 41 -4.33 7.63 -8.70
C LEU A 41 -3.00 7.52 -9.43
N THR A 42 -2.18 6.51 -9.09
CA THR A 42 -0.92 6.31 -9.79
C THR A 42 -0.81 4.95 -10.48
N ALA A 43 -0.08 4.93 -11.59
CA ALA A 43 0.16 3.73 -12.37
C ALA A 43 1.45 3.83 -13.17
N ARG A 44 2.14 2.70 -13.36
CA ARG A 44 3.40 2.66 -14.12
C ARG A 44 3.22 2.91 -15.61
N ASN A 45 2.07 2.51 -16.16
CA ASN A 45 1.72 2.67 -17.57
C ASN A 45 0.76 3.87 -17.73
N PRO A 46 1.18 4.96 -18.41
CA PRO A 46 0.37 6.16 -18.58
C PRO A 46 -0.98 5.92 -19.25
N THR A 47 -1.02 5.10 -20.29
CA THR A 47 -2.26 4.80 -21.03
C THR A 47 -3.28 4.11 -20.13
N LEU A 48 -2.86 3.05 -19.42
CA LEU A 48 -3.75 2.33 -18.50
C LEU A 48 -4.17 3.20 -17.30
N GLY A 49 -3.28 4.08 -16.82
CA GLY A 49 -3.58 5.05 -15.78
C GLY A 49 -4.68 6.03 -16.22
N GLN A 50 -4.50 6.66 -17.38
CA GLN A 50 -5.49 7.60 -17.91
C GLN A 50 -6.84 6.92 -18.18
N SER A 51 -6.84 5.76 -18.86
CA SER A 51 -8.08 5.02 -19.10
C SER A 51 -8.81 4.65 -17.82
N SER A 52 -8.09 4.39 -16.71
CA SER A 52 -8.71 4.12 -15.42
C SER A 52 -9.33 5.36 -14.78
N ILE A 53 -8.74 6.55 -14.96
CA ILE A 53 -9.35 7.82 -14.53
C ILE A 53 -10.64 8.07 -15.30
N ASP A 54 -10.62 7.93 -16.63
CA ASP A 54 -11.79 8.20 -17.47
C ASP A 54 -12.94 7.26 -17.08
N LYS A 55 -12.62 5.98 -16.87
CA LYS A 55 -13.59 4.99 -16.39
C LYS A 55 -14.13 5.32 -14.99
N LEU A 56 -13.28 5.73 -14.05
CA LEU A 56 -13.72 6.14 -12.70
C LEU A 56 -14.65 7.35 -12.75
N ARG A 57 -14.35 8.33 -13.60
CA ARG A 57 -15.18 9.53 -13.78
C ARG A 57 -16.60 9.13 -14.23
N GLU A 58 -16.71 8.29 -15.26
CA GLU A 58 -18.01 7.78 -15.72
C GLU A 58 -18.74 6.94 -14.65
N GLU A 59 -18.03 6.07 -13.92
CA GLU A 59 -18.62 5.25 -12.86
C GLU A 59 -19.11 6.07 -11.65
N LEU A 60 -18.45 7.18 -11.35
CA LEU A 60 -18.73 8.02 -10.18
C LEU A 60 -19.75 9.12 -10.46
N LYS A 61 -19.92 9.53 -11.72
CA LYS A 61 -20.85 10.59 -12.15
C LYS A 61 -22.26 10.49 -11.55
N PRO A 62 -22.94 9.32 -11.48
CA PRO A 62 -24.28 9.25 -10.89
C PRO A 62 -24.35 9.56 -9.39
N ASN A 63 -23.20 9.62 -8.71
CA ASN A 63 -23.09 9.84 -7.27
C ASN A 63 -22.77 11.31 -6.92
N ASN A 64 -22.53 12.18 -7.92
CA ASN A 64 -22.18 13.59 -7.75
C ASN A 64 -21.03 13.83 -6.74
N VAL A 65 -20.03 12.95 -6.74
CA VAL A 65 -18.91 13.04 -5.77
C VAL A 65 -17.73 13.85 -6.28
N LEU A 66 -17.58 13.96 -7.60
CA LEU A 66 -16.48 14.66 -8.23
C LEU A 66 -16.77 16.16 -8.33
N ILE A 67 -15.72 16.99 -8.29
CA ILE A 67 -15.85 18.45 -8.42
C ILE A 67 -16.61 18.84 -9.70
N ASP A 68 -16.33 18.15 -10.81
CA ASP A 68 -16.99 18.41 -12.10
C ASP A 68 -18.50 18.08 -12.08
N ASP A 69 -18.95 17.28 -11.11
CA ASP A 69 -20.35 16.86 -10.91
C ASP A 69 -20.98 17.52 -9.65
N GLY A 70 -20.36 18.57 -9.11
CA GLY A 70 -20.85 19.32 -7.95
C GLY A 70 -20.46 18.76 -6.57
N GLY A 71 -19.60 17.74 -6.53
CA GLY A 71 -19.00 17.21 -5.30
C GLY A 71 -17.73 17.95 -4.87
N ASN A 72 -16.93 17.33 -4.00
CA ASN A 72 -15.70 17.92 -3.45
C ASN A 72 -14.44 17.05 -3.65
N VAL A 73 -14.52 16.02 -4.51
CA VAL A 73 -13.41 15.13 -4.81
C VAL A 73 -12.81 15.43 -6.19
N ASP A 74 -11.52 15.71 -6.24
CA ASP A 74 -10.73 15.80 -7.47
C ASP A 74 -9.99 14.48 -7.71
N LEU A 75 -10.07 13.96 -8.93
CA LEU A 75 -9.32 12.77 -9.36
C LEU A 75 -8.24 13.18 -10.35
N LYS A 76 -6.98 12.92 -9.97
CA LYS A 76 -5.80 13.16 -10.81
C LYS A 76 -5.04 11.86 -11.05
N PHE A 77 -4.40 11.79 -12.21
CA PHE A 77 -3.46 10.73 -12.54
C PHE A 77 -2.02 11.24 -12.43
N LEU A 78 -1.15 10.43 -11.82
CA LEU A 78 0.30 10.58 -11.91
C LEU A 78 0.95 9.27 -12.35
N ARG A 79 1.90 9.33 -13.28
CA ARG A 79 2.70 8.15 -13.61
C ARG A 79 3.59 7.82 -12.41
N LEU A 80 3.53 6.58 -11.93
CA LEU A 80 4.43 6.07 -10.90
C LEU A 80 4.76 4.61 -11.17
N ASP A 81 6.05 4.33 -11.41
CA ASP A 81 6.60 2.99 -11.25
C ASP A 81 7.42 2.94 -9.97
N ILE A 82 7.01 2.12 -9.01
CA ILE A 82 7.66 2.05 -7.69
C ILE A 82 9.04 1.37 -7.75
N THR A 83 9.38 0.72 -8.87
CA THR A 83 10.73 0.16 -9.08
C THR A 83 11.67 1.10 -9.83
N ASP A 84 11.23 2.31 -10.17
CA ASP A 84 12.01 3.34 -10.86
C ASP A 84 12.16 4.56 -9.93
N GLU A 85 13.37 4.78 -9.42
CA GLU A 85 13.66 5.87 -8.49
C GLU A 85 13.38 7.26 -9.08
N GLN A 86 13.64 7.45 -10.38
CA GLN A 86 13.35 8.73 -11.03
C GLN A 86 11.84 8.95 -11.12
N SER A 87 11.06 7.90 -11.43
CA SER A 87 9.60 7.99 -11.41
C SER A 87 9.05 8.37 -10.04
N ILE A 88 9.70 7.95 -8.95
CA ILE A 88 9.31 8.32 -7.58
C ILE A 88 9.65 9.79 -7.29
N LYS A 89 10.84 10.25 -7.72
CA LYS A 89 11.29 11.65 -7.60
C LYS A 89 10.37 12.60 -8.36
N ASP A 90 9.98 12.26 -9.58
CA ASP A 90 9.05 13.07 -10.37
C ASP A 90 7.70 13.25 -9.64
N VAL A 91 7.19 12.19 -9.00
CA VAL A 91 5.96 12.26 -8.19
C VAL A 91 6.17 13.08 -6.92
N LYS A 92 7.32 12.91 -6.25
CA LYS A 92 7.70 13.70 -5.07
C LYS A 92 7.68 15.21 -5.39
N ASP A 93 8.29 15.61 -6.51
CA ASP A 93 8.39 17.00 -6.93
C ASP A 93 7.00 17.60 -7.24
N VAL A 94 6.11 16.84 -7.88
CA VAL A 94 4.71 17.24 -8.10
C VAL A 94 3.99 17.43 -6.76
N ILE A 95 4.16 16.51 -5.81
CA ILE A 95 3.54 16.61 -4.48
C ILE A 95 4.06 17.83 -3.71
N GLU A 96 5.36 18.07 -3.70
CA GLU A 96 5.95 19.23 -3.03
C GLU A 96 5.45 20.54 -3.63
N LYS A 97 5.44 20.64 -4.96
CA LYS A 97 5.14 21.88 -5.68
C LYS A 97 3.64 22.21 -5.70
N ASP A 98 2.82 21.23 -6.03
CA ASP A 98 1.41 21.48 -6.36
C ASP A 98 0.48 21.19 -5.18
N TYR A 99 0.96 20.43 -4.18
CA TYR A 99 0.15 19.98 -3.05
C TYR A 99 0.75 20.31 -1.70
N GLU A 100 2.03 20.70 -1.58
CA GLU A 100 2.69 20.99 -0.30
C GLU A 100 2.63 19.82 0.71
N GLY A 101 2.49 18.58 0.22
CA GLY A 101 2.48 17.37 1.03
C GLY A 101 1.27 16.45 0.84
N LEU A 102 1.26 15.35 1.59
CA LEU A 102 0.22 14.30 1.58
C LEU A 102 -0.41 14.12 2.96
N ASP A 103 -1.72 13.91 3.00
CA ASP A 103 -2.40 13.45 4.22
C ASP A 103 -2.41 11.93 4.33
N VAL A 104 -2.51 11.22 3.19
CA VAL A 104 -2.50 9.75 3.19
C VAL A 104 -1.69 9.19 2.03
N LEU A 105 -0.81 8.24 2.34
CA LEU A 105 -0.12 7.39 1.36
C LEU A 105 -0.61 5.95 1.47
N ILE A 106 -1.16 5.39 0.38
CA ILE A 106 -1.58 3.99 0.30
C ILE A 106 -0.63 3.21 -0.61
N ASN A 107 0.21 2.39 -0.01
CA ASN A 107 1.13 1.48 -0.70
C ASN A 107 0.39 0.17 -1.05
N ASN A 108 -0.24 0.15 -2.23
CA ASN A 108 -1.00 -0.97 -2.75
C ASN A 108 -0.28 -1.74 -3.87
N ALA A 109 0.60 -1.10 -4.65
CA ALA A 109 1.27 -1.72 -5.78
C ALA A 109 2.04 -2.98 -5.37
N ALA A 110 1.78 -4.10 -6.06
CA ALA A 110 2.43 -5.38 -5.81
C ALA A 110 2.32 -6.31 -7.02
N ILE A 111 3.19 -7.32 -7.07
CA ILE A 111 3.14 -8.44 -7.99
C ILE A 111 3.21 -9.78 -7.25
N ALA A 112 2.77 -10.82 -7.93
CA ALA A 112 2.90 -12.21 -7.54
C ALA A 112 2.95 -13.04 -8.82
N PHE A 113 3.82 -14.04 -8.83
CA PHE A 113 3.86 -15.01 -9.91
C PHE A 113 2.73 -16.03 -9.73
N LYS A 114 2.15 -16.49 -10.83
CA LYS A 114 1.12 -17.54 -10.82
C LYS A 114 1.78 -18.92 -10.69
N GLY A 115 1.09 -19.83 -10.01
CA GLY A 115 1.55 -21.21 -9.81
C GLY A 115 2.69 -21.33 -8.80
N ASP A 116 3.38 -22.47 -8.83
CA ASP A 116 4.40 -22.83 -7.83
C ASP A 116 5.82 -22.40 -8.24
N ALA A 117 5.93 -21.43 -9.14
CA ALA A 117 7.21 -20.91 -9.61
C ALA A 117 8.02 -20.35 -8.43
N PHE A 118 9.23 -20.86 -8.24
CA PHE A 118 10.09 -20.45 -7.13
C PHE A 118 11.56 -20.67 -7.50
N ASP A 119 12.25 -19.57 -7.73
CA ASP A 119 13.70 -19.47 -7.88
C ASP A 119 14.15 -18.06 -7.47
N ILE A 120 15.46 -17.80 -7.54
CA ILE A 120 16.02 -16.50 -7.18
C ILE A 120 15.50 -15.35 -8.05
N ASN A 121 15.18 -15.59 -9.32
CA ASN A 121 14.66 -14.55 -10.21
C ASN A 121 13.22 -14.17 -9.83
N VAL A 122 12.39 -15.16 -9.49
CA VAL A 122 11.04 -14.95 -8.93
C VAL A 122 11.13 -14.15 -7.64
N VAL A 123 12.06 -14.51 -6.73
CA VAL A 123 12.26 -13.79 -5.46
C VAL A 123 12.70 -12.35 -5.72
N ARG A 124 13.79 -12.13 -6.46
CA ARG A 124 14.33 -10.80 -6.75
C ARG A 124 13.30 -9.91 -7.44
N THR A 125 12.57 -10.42 -8.42
CA THR A 125 11.53 -9.67 -9.13
C THR A 125 10.38 -9.29 -8.18
N THR A 126 9.94 -10.24 -7.35
CA THR A 126 8.87 -10.00 -6.36
C THR A 126 9.32 -8.99 -5.30
N PHE A 127 10.54 -9.10 -4.80
CA PHE A 127 11.10 -8.22 -3.77
C PHE A 127 11.35 -6.80 -4.30
N ALA A 128 11.87 -6.68 -5.53
CA ALA A 128 12.09 -5.40 -6.19
C ALA A 128 10.81 -4.56 -6.20
N THR A 129 9.66 -5.16 -6.47
CA THR A 129 8.37 -4.45 -6.43
C THR A 129 7.80 -4.35 -5.02
N ASN A 130 7.51 -5.50 -4.39
CA ASN A 130 6.66 -5.53 -3.20
C ASN A 130 7.32 -4.94 -1.95
N PHE A 131 8.64 -5.14 -1.81
CA PHE A 131 9.39 -4.72 -0.62
C PHE A 131 10.25 -3.49 -0.93
N TYR A 132 11.23 -3.61 -1.82
CA TYR A 132 12.16 -2.51 -2.11
C TYR A 132 11.47 -1.33 -2.80
N GLY A 133 10.54 -1.57 -3.72
CA GLY A 133 9.76 -0.50 -4.35
C GLY A 133 8.89 0.25 -3.34
N THR A 134 8.19 -0.47 -2.46
CA THR A 134 7.44 0.12 -1.34
C THR A 134 8.35 0.93 -0.42
N LEU A 135 9.51 0.40 -0.06
CA LEU A 135 10.50 1.09 0.76
C LEU A 135 10.98 2.38 0.09
N ASN A 136 11.28 2.34 -1.21
CA ASN A 136 11.75 3.50 -1.97
C ASN A 136 10.69 4.61 -2.02
N VAL A 137 9.42 4.24 -2.24
CA VAL A 137 8.30 5.20 -2.18
C VAL A 137 8.22 5.84 -0.79
N ILE A 138 8.29 5.04 0.27
CA ILE A 138 8.25 5.54 1.65
C ILE A 138 9.44 6.47 1.93
N ASN A 139 10.66 6.09 1.56
CA ASN A 139 11.85 6.90 1.80
C ASN A 139 11.74 8.30 1.16
N HIS A 140 11.14 8.39 -0.04
CA HIS A 140 10.99 9.66 -0.75
C HIS A 140 9.77 10.48 -0.31
N LEU A 141 8.66 9.81 0.03
CA LEU A 141 7.38 10.49 0.32
C LEU A 141 7.10 10.66 1.81
N TYR A 142 7.77 9.91 2.70
CA TYR A 142 7.61 10.06 4.16
C TYR A 142 7.84 11.50 4.63
N PRO A 143 8.89 12.24 4.16
CA PRO A 143 9.09 13.63 4.55
C PRO A 143 7.95 14.58 4.14
N LEU A 144 7.11 14.16 3.19
CA LEU A 144 5.96 14.94 2.69
C LEU A 144 4.65 14.59 3.39
N ILE A 145 4.63 13.55 4.23
CA ILE A 145 3.44 13.22 5.01
C ILE A 145 3.24 14.31 6.05
N ARG A 146 2.09 14.97 5.97
CA ARG A 146 1.70 16.05 6.89
C ARG A 146 1.53 15.51 8.31
N LYS A 147 1.58 16.40 9.30
CA LYS A 147 1.30 16.05 10.70
C LYS A 147 -0.08 15.38 10.81
N ASN A 148 -0.17 14.34 11.64
CA ASN A 148 -1.35 13.48 11.76
C ASN A 148 -1.77 12.75 10.47
N GLY A 149 -0.88 12.71 9.46
CA GLY A 149 -1.09 11.96 8.23
C GLY A 149 -1.02 10.45 8.44
N ARG A 150 -1.30 9.71 7.38
CA ARG A 150 -1.47 8.26 7.45
C ARG A 150 -0.69 7.54 6.35
N ILE A 151 -0.10 6.40 6.68
CA ILE A 151 0.51 5.49 5.72
C ILE A 151 -0.19 4.14 5.86
N VAL A 152 -0.74 3.62 4.77
CA VAL A 152 -1.43 2.34 4.72
C VAL A 152 -0.69 1.41 3.77
N ASN A 153 -0.08 0.37 4.31
CA ASN A 153 0.64 -0.64 3.55
C ASN A 153 -0.25 -1.86 3.31
N VAL A 154 -0.64 -2.10 2.05
CA VAL A 154 -1.43 -3.28 1.69
C VAL A 154 -0.53 -4.51 1.67
N SER A 155 -0.62 -5.30 2.73
CA SER A 155 0.15 -6.53 2.94
C SER A 155 -0.72 -7.76 2.60
N SER A 156 -0.54 -8.89 3.29
CA SER A 156 -1.28 -10.14 3.04
C SER A 156 -1.18 -11.10 4.22
N LEU A 157 -2.21 -11.93 4.44
CA LEU A 157 -2.13 -13.06 5.37
C LEU A 157 -0.99 -14.03 5.04
N ALA A 158 -0.55 -14.09 3.78
CA ALA A 158 0.62 -14.87 3.39
C ALA A 158 1.95 -14.31 3.93
N GLY A 159 1.95 -13.11 4.50
CA GLY A 159 3.12 -12.44 5.08
C GLY A 159 3.11 -12.41 6.62
N GLU A 160 2.45 -13.37 7.27
CA GLU A 160 2.47 -13.48 8.73
C GLU A 160 3.71 -14.27 9.22
N LEU A 161 4.11 -14.04 10.47
CA LEU A 161 5.31 -14.65 11.07
C LEU A 161 5.32 -16.19 11.06
N HIS A 162 4.15 -16.84 11.00
CA HIS A 162 4.04 -18.29 11.03
C HIS A 162 4.63 -18.98 9.78
N ILE A 163 4.94 -18.22 8.72
CA ILE A 163 5.54 -18.78 7.49
C ILE A 163 7.05 -19.04 7.63
N VAL A 164 7.72 -18.46 8.63
CA VAL A 164 9.15 -18.66 8.91
C VAL A 164 9.35 -19.51 10.17
N SER A 165 10.56 -20.02 10.37
CA SER A 165 10.93 -20.71 11.60
C SER A 165 10.76 -19.80 12.83
N LYS A 166 10.66 -20.41 14.02
CA LYS A 166 10.56 -19.67 15.28
C LYS A 166 11.74 -18.70 15.49
N ALA A 167 12.95 -19.09 15.12
CA ALA A 167 14.15 -18.26 15.25
C ALA A 167 14.05 -17.02 14.35
N LEU A 168 13.74 -17.18 13.06
CA LEU A 168 13.51 -16.05 12.16
C LEU A 168 12.33 -15.20 12.61
N GLY A 169 11.27 -15.82 13.10
CA GLY A 169 10.11 -15.12 13.66
C GLY A 169 10.52 -14.17 14.79
N GLN A 170 11.43 -14.59 15.67
CA GLN A 170 12.00 -13.74 16.74
C GLN A 170 12.84 -12.59 16.17
N GLU A 171 13.59 -12.80 15.10
CA GLU A 171 14.34 -11.74 14.42
C GLU A 171 13.39 -10.69 13.83
N PHE A 172 12.35 -11.11 13.09
CA PHE A 172 11.35 -10.21 12.50
C PHE A 172 10.49 -9.50 13.54
N SER A 173 10.25 -10.10 14.71
CA SER A 173 9.48 -9.49 15.80
C SER A 173 10.33 -8.69 16.79
N ASN A 174 11.65 -8.62 16.61
CA ASN A 174 12.53 -7.89 17.52
C ASN A 174 12.16 -6.39 17.56
N GLU A 175 11.95 -5.85 18.75
CA GLU A 175 11.59 -4.45 18.97
C GLU A 175 12.69 -3.47 18.55
N ASN A 176 13.95 -3.90 18.61
CA ASN A 176 15.12 -3.12 18.21
C ASN A 176 15.49 -3.29 16.73
N LEU A 177 14.71 -4.04 15.96
CA LEU A 177 14.95 -4.18 14.52
C LEU A 177 14.71 -2.83 13.83
N ASP A 178 15.73 -2.31 13.15
CA ASP A 178 15.64 -1.12 12.32
C ASP A 178 15.52 -1.47 10.83
N MET A 179 15.42 -0.43 9.99
CA MET A 179 15.19 -0.63 8.55
C MET A 179 16.37 -1.33 7.87
N ASP A 180 17.60 -1.04 8.28
CA ASP A 180 18.80 -1.67 7.71
C ASP A 180 18.87 -3.16 8.10
N GLY A 181 18.56 -3.48 9.36
CA GLY A 181 18.43 -4.86 9.81
C GLY A 181 17.32 -5.63 9.08
N LEU A 182 16.18 -4.98 8.80
CA LEU A 182 15.13 -5.59 7.99
C LEU A 182 15.59 -5.83 6.55
N ILE A 183 16.28 -4.86 5.92
CA ILE A 183 16.86 -5.02 4.59
C ILE A 183 17.83 -6.21 4.57
N GLU A 184 18.66 -6.36 5.59
CA GLU A 184 19.60 -7.49 5.70
C GLU A 184 18.87 -8.84 5.87
N LEU A 185 17.78 -8.90 6.63
CA LEU A 185 16.93 -10.10 6.70
C LEU A 185 16.35 -10.47 5.33
N MET A 186 15.91 -9.48 4.56
CA MET A 186 15.37 -9.71 3.22
C MET A 186 16.47 -10.21 2.26
N LYS A 187 17.67 -9.62 2.31
CA LYS A 187 18.85 -10.09 1.55
C LYS A 187 19.27 -11.51 1.95
N ARG A 188 19.19 -11.86 3.23
CA ARG A 188 19.47 -13.22 3.72
C ARG A 188 18.55 -14.24 3.06
N PHE A 189 17.25 -13.94 2.91
CA PHE A 189 16.35 -14.80 2.17
C PHE A 189 16.75 -14.95 0.69
N GLU A 190 17.05 -13.85 0.00
CA GLU A 190 17.53 -13.88 -1.39
C GLU A 190 18.77 -14.77 -1.53
N ASN A 191 19.76 -14.57 -0.67
CA ASN A 191 20.99 -15.37 -0.65
C ASN A 191 20.74 -16.86 -0.33
N ALA A 192 19.84 -17.16 0.60
CA ALA A 192 19.49 -18.53 0.95
C ALA A 192 18.74 -19.26 -0.17
N VAL A 193 17.93 -18.53 -0.96
CA VAL A 193 17.28 -19.09 -2.15
C VAL A 193 18.29 -19.32 -3.27
N GLU A 194 19.20 -18.37 -3.50
CA GLU A 194 20.28 -18.49 -4.50
C GLU A 194 21.20 -19.69 -4.21
N LYS A 195 21.51 -19.94 -2.94
CA LYS A 195 22.33 -21.08 -2.49
C LYS A 195 21.55 -22.39 -2.34
N GLY A 196 20.22 -22.36 -2.41
CA GLY A 196 19.37 -23.53 -2.17
C GLY A 196 19.30 -23.98 -0.71
N THR A 197 19.68 -23.14 0.25
CA THR A 197 19.74 -23.41 1.69
C THR A 197 18.54 -22.88 2.48
N TYR A 198 17.59 -22.20 1.81
CA TYR A 198 16.45 -21.51 2.44
C TYR A 198 15.66 -22.39 3.42
N LYS A 199 15.41 -23.67 3.12
CA LYS A 199 14.66 -24.58 4.02
C LYS A 199 15.42 -24.85 5.32
N GLN A 200 16.72 -25.13 5.21
CA GLN A 200 17.59 -25.43 6.36
C GLN A 200 17.76 -24.21 7.25
N GLU A 201 17.76 -23.03 6.65
CA GLU A 201 17.79 -21.73 7.35
C GLU A 201 16.42 -21.30 7.91
N GLY A 202 15.36 -22.09 7.67
CA GLY A 202 14.03 -21.87 8.25
C GLY A 202 13.13 -20.92 7.45
N TRP A 203 13.49 -20.59 6.22
CA TRP A 203 12.69 -19.77 5.31
C TRP A 203 11.63 -20.58 4.55
N PRO A 204 10.50 -19.98 4.16
CA PRO A 204 9.49 -20.64 3.35
C PRO A 204 9.90 -20.73 1.89
N ARG A 205 9.27 -21.66 1.16
CA ARG A 205 9.29 -21.67 -0.32
C ARG A 205 8.25 -20.68 -0.89
N GLN A 206 8.24 -19.43 -0.43
CA GLN A 206 7.19 -18.45 -0.77
C GLN A 206 7.77 -17.04 -0.98
N ALA A 207 8.04 -16.67 -2.23
CA ALA A 207 8.55 -15.32 -2.57
C ALA A 207 7.55 -14.21 -2.19
N TYR A 208 6.28 -14.37 -2.59
CA TYR A 208 5.24 -13.40 -2.29
C TYR A 208 5.01 -13.24 -0.78
N GLY A 209 4.83 -14.36 -0.06
CA GLY A 209 4.62 -14.34 1.38
C GLY A 209 5.77 -13.65 2.13
N THR A 210 7.02 -14.00 1.81
CA THR A 210 8.20 -13.37 2.44
C THR A 210 8.28 -11.87 2.11
N SER A 211 7.92 -11.46 0.89
CA SER A 211 7.88 -10.03 0.53
C SER A 211 6.86 -9.25 1.37
N LYS A 212 5.70 -9.87 1.68
CA LYS A 212 4.65 -9.27 2.50
C LYS A 212 4.97 -9.32 3.99
N LEU A 213 5.72 -10.32 4.45
CA LEU A 213 6.32 -10.30 5.79
C LEU A 213 7.26 -9.10 5.95
N GLY A 214 8.10 -8.83 4.94
CA GLY A 214 8.92 -7.61 4.91
C GLY A 214 8.09 -6.34 5.00
N VAL A 215 6.99 -6.21 4.25
CA VAL A 215 6.08 -5.05 4.31
C VAL A 215 5.40 -4.90 5.67
N THR A 216 4.96 -6.00 6.29
CA THR A 216 4.35 -5.97 7.63
C THR A 216 5.36 -5.54 8.68
N THR A 217 6.59 -6.06 8.63
CA THR A 217 7.65 -5.67 9.56
C THR A 217 8.09 -4.21 9.35
N MET A 218 8.22 -3.77 8.09
CA MET A 218 8.51 -2.38 7.73
C MET A 218 7.48 -1.41 8.32
N THR A 219 6.20 -1.80 8.32
CA THR A 219 5.12 -1.01 8.91
C THR A 219 5.35 -0.77 10.40
N ARG A 220 5.74 -1.81 11.16
CA ARG A 220 6.05 -1.69 12.59
C ARG A 220 7.23 -0.75 12.84
N ILE A 221 8.30 -0.88 12.05
CA ILE A 221 9.50 -0.03 12.15
C ILE A 221 9.15 1.44 11.90
N LEU A 222 8.36 1.71 10.85
CA LEU A 222 7.93 3.07 10.50
C LEU A 222 6.98 3.67 11.53
N ALA A 223 6.10 2.86 12.12
CA ALA A 223 5.24 3.30 13.21
C ALA A 223 6.06 3.75 14.43
N HIS A 224 7.04 2.95 14.86
CA HIS A 224 7.94 3.34 15.95
C HIS A 224 8.73 4.62 15.65
N ARG A 225 9.20 4.77 14.40
CA ARG A 225 9.83 6.01 13.95
C ARG A 225 8.89 7.20 14.07
N ALA A 226 7.67 7.09 13.55
CA ALA A 226 6.67 8.15 13.59
C ALA A 226 6.29 8.55 15.03
N ASP A 227 6.11 7.56 15.91
CA ASP A 227 5.83 7.79 17.33
C ASP A 227 6.99 8.54 18.01
N LYS A 228 8.24 8.17 17.70
CA LYS A 228 9.44 8.85 18.24
C LYS A 228 9.59 10.28 17.73
N GLU A 229 9.20 10.54 16.48
CA GLU A 229 9.21 11.89 15.89
C GLU A 229 8.09 12.80 16.45
N GLY A 230 7.05 12.23 17.05
CA GLY A 230 5.97 13.00 17.69
C GLY A 230 5.11 13.82 16.72
N ASN A 231 5.13 13.49 15.43
CA ASN A 231 4.40 14.19 14.37
C ASN A 231 2.95 13.72 14.21
N GLY A 232 2.53 12.72 15.00
CA GLY A 232 1.18 12.15 14.99
C GLY A 232 0.90 11.23 13.80
N ILE A 233 1.88 10.95 12.94
CA ILE A 233 1.69 10.09 11.77
C ILE A 233 1.35 8.66 12.20
N LYS A 234 0.34 8.08 11.56
CA LYS A 234 -0.09 6.70 11.80
C LYS A 234 0.23 5.81 10.61
N VAL A 235 0.83 4.66 10.88
CA VAL A 235 1.30 3.69 9.90
C VAL A 235 0.65 2.35 10.20
N PHE A 236 -0.06 1.80 9.23
CA PHE A 236 -0.80 0.55 9.39
C PHE A 236 -0.53 -0.40 8.23
N ALA A 237 -0.63 -1.70 8.52
CA ALA A 237 -0.65 -2.74 7.51
C ALA A 237 -2.03 -3.38 7.45
N CYS A 238 -2.46 -3.81 6.27
CA CYS A 238 -3.73 -4.51 6.15
C CYS A 238 -3.70 -5.64 5.13
N HIS A 239 -4.50 -6.67 5.40
CA HIS A 239 -4.94 -7.63 4.41
C HIS A 239 -6.24 -7.14 3.75
N PRO A 240 -6.30 -7.05 2.42
CA PRO A 240 -7.51 -6.59 1.71
C PRO A 240 -8.49 -7.75 1.40
N GLY A 241 -8.41 -8.89 2.09
CA GLY A 241 -9.18 -10.09 1.74
C GLY A 241 -8.59 -10.87 0.55
N TRP A 242 -9.09 -12.11 0.34
CA TRP A 242 -8.72 -12.93 -0.82
C TRP A 242 -9.73 -12.78 -1.95
N VAL A 243 -9.38 -11.99 -2.96
CA VAL A 243 -10.34 -11.42 -3.92
C VAL A 243 -9.91 -11.71 -5.35
N LYS A 244 -10.86 -12.06 -6.24
CA LYS A 244 -10.59 -12.35 -7.67
C LYS A 244 -9.99 -11.14 -8.38
N THR A 245 -8.68 -11.17 -8.57
CA THR A 245 -7.87 -10.18 -9.30
C THR A 245 -6.97 -10.92 -10.29
N ASP A 246 -6.33 -10.22 -11.23
CA ASP A 246 -5.26 -10.82 -12.05
C ASP A 246 -4.19 -11.53 -11.21
N LEU A 247 -3.93 -10.98 -10.01
CA LEU A 247 -2.98 -11.46 -9.04
C LEU A 247 -3.44 -12.74 -8.33
N ALA A 248 -4.69 -12.78 -7.86
CA ALA A 248 -5.22 -13.89 -7.07
C ALA A 248 -5.77 -15.06 -7.90
N GLY A 249 -6.11 -14.81 -9.18
CA GLY A 249 -6.67 -15.81 -10.09
C GLY A 249 -8.14 -16.19 -9.79
N GLU A 250 -8.65 -17.17 -10.54
CA GLU A 250 -10.08 -17.57 -10.52
C GLU A 250 -10.53 -18.28 -9.24
N ARG A 251 -9.57 -18.82 -8.46
CA ARG A 251 -9.82 -19.58 -7.22
C ARG A 251 -10.17 -18.70 -6.02
N ALA A 252 -10.05 -17.38 -6.13
CA ALA A 252 -10.39 -16.49 -5.02
C ALA A 252 -11.91 -16.51 -4.73
N PRO A 253 -12.33 -16.57 -3.45
CA PRO A 253 -13.72 -16.82 -3.07
C PRO A 253 -14.67 -15.65 -3.34
N LEU A 254 -14.18 -14.41 -3.40
CA LEU A 254 -15.01 -13.22 -3.59
C LEU A 254 -15.26 -12.92 -5.07
N THR A 255 -16.54 -12.75 -5.43
CA THR A 255 -16.99 -12.48 -6.81
C THR A 255 -16.81 -11.00 -7.20
N PRO A 256 -16.74 -10.67 -8.51
CA PRO A 256 -16.57 -9.30 -9.01
C PRO A 256 -17.60 -8.25 -8.52
N GLY A 257 -18.78 -8.65 -8.04
CA GLY A 257 -19.81 -7.72 -7.52
C GLY A 257 -19.60 -7.31 -6.05
N MET A 258 -19.06 -8.21 -5.21
CA MET A 258 -18.67 -7.91 -3.82
C MET A 258 -17.25 -7.31 -3.76
N TYR A 259 -16.46 -7.57 -4.80
CA TYR A 259 -15.09 -7.15 -5.04
C TYR A 259 -14.71 -5.76 -4.53
N SER A 260 -15.36 -4.70 -5.05
CA SER A 260 -14.85 -3.35 -4.85
C SER A 260 -15.06 -2.86 -3.43
N HIS A 261 -16.13 -3.28 -2.76
CA HIS A 261 -16.40 -2.88 -1.40
C HIS A 261 -15.48 -3.62 -0.42
N TYR A 262 -15.43 -4.95 -0.47
CA TYR A 262 -14.71 -5.74 0.53
C TYR A 262 -13.19 -5.50 0.49
N CYS A 263 -12.58 -5.48 -0.70
CA CYS A 263 -11.13 -5.38 -0.79
C CYS A 263 -10.59 -3.98 -0.47
N ALA A 264 -11.38 -2.95 -0.76
CA ALA A 264 -11.04 -1.57 -0.47
C ALA A 264 -11.42 -1.17 0.96
N LYS A 265 -12.33 -1.89 1.63
CA LYS A 265 -12.92 -1.50 2.91
C LYS A 265 -11.85 -1.13 3.94
N ILE A 266 -10.93 -2.05 4.25
CA ILE A 266 -9.93 -1.81 5.28
C ILE A 266 -8.97 -0.67 4.90
N PRO A 267 -8.36 -0.64 3.69
CA PRO A 267 -7.55 0.50 3.28
C PRO A 267 -8.28 1.85 3.35
N VAL A 268 -9.55 1.90 2.93
CA VAL A 268 -10.38 3.12 2.97
C VAL A 268 -10.69 3.53 4.40
N LEU A 269 -11.04 2.59 5.29
CA LEU A 269 -11.25 2.88 6.70
C LEU A 269 -9.98 3.45 7.35
N LEU A 270 -8.84 2.81 7.13
CA LEU A 270 -7.56 3.31 7.66
C LEU A 270 -7.19 4.69 7.09
N ALA A 271 -7.61 5.00 5.85
CA ALA A 271 -7.37 6.29 5.22
C ALA A 271 -8.31 7.41 5.70
N LEU A 272 -9.58 7.11 6.03
CA LEU A 272 -10.60 8.15 6.28
C LEU A 272 -11.17 8.17 7.70
N ASP A 273 -11.25 7.04 8.39
CA ASP A 273 -11.93 6.91 9.68
C ASP A 273 -10.97 7.29 10.82
N GLU A 274 -11.26 8.38 11.55
CA GLU A 274 -10.43 8.83 12.68
C GLU A 274 -10.57 7.91 13.90
N ASP A 275 -11.76 7.36 14.16
CA ASP A 275 -12.00 6.51 15.34
C ASP A 275 -11.21 5.22 15.22
N ILE A 276 -11.21 4.60 14.04
CA ILE A 276 -10.37 3.42 13.77
C ILE A 276 -8.90 3.75 13.96
N VAL A 277 -8.43 4.91 13.52
CA VAL A 277 -7.01 5.29 13.61
C VAL A 277 -6.59 5.61 15.04
N VAL A 278 -7.44 6.25 15.83
CA VAL A 278 -7.14 6.64 17.22
C VAL A 278 -7.25 5.46 18.18
N GLN A 279 -8.22 4.56 17.98
CA GLN A 279 -8.47 3.43 18.88
C GLN A 279 -7.46 2.29 18.73
N ASN A 280 -6.67 2.28 17.66
CA ASN A 280 -5.76 1.18 17.37
C ASN A 280 -4.29 1.62 17.53
N PRO A 281 -3.41 0.77 18.10
CA PRO A 281 -1.99 1.08 18.22
C PRO A 281 -1.35 1.35 16.86
N ASN A 282 -0.41 2.30 16.82
CA ASN A 282 0.39 2.54 15.62
C ASN A 282 1.16 1.26 15.24
N GLY A 283 1.29 0.95 13.95
CA GLY A 283 1.94 -0.27 13.47
C GLY A 283 1.06 -1.51 13.47
N SER A 284 -0.23 -1.39 13.79
CA SER A 284 -1.18 -2.52 13.79
C SER A 284 -1.39 -3.15 12.41
N TYR A 285 -1.67 -4.44 12.41
CA TYR A 285 -2.02 -5.23 11.23
C TYR A 285 -3.51 -5.62 11.24
N PHE A 286 -4.25 -5.20 10.22
CA PHE A 286 -5.70 -5.42 10.10
C PHE A 286 -6.01 -6.56 9.15
N LYS A 287 -6.84 -7.53 9.58
CA LYS A 287 -7.18 -8.69 8.74
C LYS A 287 -8.66 -8.99 8.47
N ASP A 288 -9.61 -8.46 9.24
CA ASP A 288 -11.06 -8.58 8.99
C ASP A 288 -11.84 -7.55 9.84
N LYS A 289 -12.74 -6.77 9.20
CA LYS A 289 -13.88 -6.04 9.82
C LYS A 289 -14.99 -5.87 8.81
#